data_AF-A0A7C9AWW8-F1
#
_entry.id   AF-A0A7C9AWW8-F1
#
_cell.length_a   1.000
_cell.length_b   1.000
_cell.length_c   1.000
_cell.angle_alpha   90.00
_cell.angle_beta   90.00
_cell.angle_gamma   90.00
#
_symmetry.space_group_name_H-M   'P 1'
#
loop_
_entity.id
_entity.type
_entity.pdbx_description
1 polymer ?
#
loop_
_entity_poly.entity_id
_entity_poly.type
_entity_poly.pdbx_seq_one_letter_code
_entity_poly.pdbx_strand_id
1 'polypeptide(L)'
;MIKAPHLVGLDAREEVYSMLPNSIRSALRARLKGVGFSATDQVLAGEWRDALSRILAWLAPLAHNMIKWQSERSFEHHNLMPKSNNVFLLQTLYFANKEKTEAAITELLVGLNYIWRFEREMNAKALFECSNNFFSKKKFQT
;
A
#
# COMPACT_ATOMS: atom_id res chain seq x y z
N MET A 1 7.46 -12.86 15.57
CA MET A 1 8.39 -12.54 14.46
C MET A 1 7.58 -12.11 13.27
N ILE A 2 7.52 -10.81 12.98
CA ILE A 2 6.96 -10.32 11.72
C ILE A 2 8.03 -10.58 10.67
N LYS A 3 7.89 -11.65 9.90
CA LYS A 3 8.75 -11.91 8.75
C LYS A 3 8.56 -10.74 7.77
N ALA A 4 9.66 -10.13 7.35
CA ALA A 4 9.64 -9.16 6.25
C ALA A 4 8.84 -9.76 5.08
N PRO A 5 8.01 -8.98 4.37
CA PRO A 5 7.14 -9.53 3.36
C PRO A 5 8.04 -10.18 2.29
N HIS A 6 7.92 -11.51 2.19
CA HIS A 6 8.23 -12.23 0.97
C HIS A 6 7.57 -11.43 -0.15
N LEU A 7 8.33 -11.10 -1.20
CA LEU A 7 7.82 -10.47 -2.43
C LEU A 7 6.42 -10.99 -2.68
N VAL A 8 5.41 -10.13 -2.49
CA VAL A 8 4.01 -10.50 -2.66
C VAL A 8 3.93 -11.06 -4.07
N GLY A 9 3.78 -12.39 -4.19
CA GLY A 9 3.71 -13.06 -5.47
C GLY A 9 2.60 -12.43 -6.31
N LEU A 10 2.70 -12.52 -7.64
CA LEU A 10 1.66 -11.98 -8.52
C LEU A 10 0.26 -12.45 -8.09
N ASP A 11 0.15 -13.71 -7.68
CA ASP A 11 -1.08 -14.32 -7.17
C ASP A 11 -1.61 -13.64 -5.89
N ALA A 12 -0.74 -13.40 -4.91
CA ALA A 12 -1.12 -12.71 -3.67
C ALA A 12 -1.47 -11.24 -3.91
N ARG A 13 -0.84 -10.59 -4.90
CA ARG A 13 -1.18 -9.22 -5.29
C ARG A 13 -2.55 -9.17 -5.95
N GLU A 14 -2.86 -10.12 -6.80
CA GLU A 14 -4.18 -10.26 -7.44
C GLU A 14 -5.27 -10.56 -6.42
N GLU A 15 -5.00 -11.44 -5.45
CA GLU A 15 -5.90 -11.73 -4.35
C GLU A 15 -6.22 -10.45 -3.54
N VAL A 16 -5.19 -9.73 -3.09
CA VAL A 16 -5.37 -8.46 -2.37
C VAL A 16 -6.14 -7.44 -3.22
N TYR A 17 -5.84 -7.34 -4.52
CA TYR A 17 -6.58 -6.44 -5.41
C TYR A 17 -8.04 -6.85 -5.57
N SER A 18 -8.33 -8.16 -5.63
CA SER A 18 -9.70 -8.69 -5.72
C SER A 18 -10.52 -8.42 -4.46
N MET A 19 -9.87 -8.40 -3.30
CA MET A 19 -10.48 -8.08 -2.00
C MET A 19 -10.82 -6.59 -1.84
N LEU A 20 -10.33 -5.71 -2.73
CA LEU A 20 -10.66 -4.28 -2.67
C LEU A 20 -12.11 -4.01 -3.16
N PRO A 21 -12.83 -3.10 -2.49
CA PRO A 21 -14.12 -2.59 -2.96
C PRO A 21 -14.06 -2.09 -4.42
N ASN A 22 -15.16 -2.28 -5.15
CA ASN A 22 -15.28 -1.84 -6.55
C ASN A 22 -14.96 -0.34 -6.74
N SER A 23 -15.34 0.49 -5.77
CA SER A 23 -15.09 1.92 -5.76
C SER A 23 -13.59 2.24 -5.74
N ILE A 24 -12.84 1.64 -4.81
CA ILE A 24 -11.38 1.79 -4.72
C ILE A 24 -10.70 1.29 -6.00
N ARG A 25 -11.09 0.12 -6.52
CA ARG A 25 -10.52 -0.40 -7.79
C ARG A 25 -10.74 0.55 -8.97
N SER A 26 -11.93 1.14 -9.06
CA SER A 26 -12.27 2.09 -10.13
C SER A 26 -11.48 3.39 -9.99
N ALA A 27 -11.40 3.94 -8.79
CA ALA A 27 -10.62 5.14 -8.49
C ALA A 27 -9.12 4.93 -8.76
N LEU A 28 -8.57 3.81 -8.31
CA LEU A 28 -7.17 3.45 -8.54
C LEU A 28 -6.88 3.29 -10.03
N ARG A 29 -7.75 2.60 -10.78
CA ARG A 29 -7.59 2.46 -12.23
C ARG A 29 -7.61 3.83 -12.92
N ALA A 30 -8.52 4.72 -12.54
CA ALA A 30 -8.58 6.07 -13.11
C ALA A 30 -7.30 6.86 -12.82
N ARG A 31 -6.77 6.79 -11.59
CA ARG A 31 -5.54 7.48 -11.20
C ARG A 31 -4.30 6.93 -11.91
N LEU A 32 -4.23 5.61 -12.14
CA LEU A 32 -3.07 4.98 -12.79
C LEU A 32 -3.12 5.09 -14.32
N LYS A 33 -4.30 5.30 -14.92
CA LYS A 33 -4.52 5.43 -16.36
C LYS A 33 -4.09 6.82 -16.86
N GLY A 34 -2.79 7.09 -16.80
CA GLY A 34 -2.22 8.38 -17.25
C GLY A 34 -0.90 8.75 -16.59
N VAL A 35 -0.53 8.09 -15.49
CA VAL A 35 0.79 8.30 -14.87
C VAL A 35 1.84 7.67 -15.78
N GLY A 36 2.64 8.52 -16.42
CA GLY A 36 3.75 8.14 -17.29
C GLY A 36 4.65 7.09 -16.64
N PHE A 37 5.28 6.28 -17.49
CA PHE A 37 5.92 5.02 -17.10
C PHE A 37 7.18 5.13 -16.24
N SER A 38 7.72 6.33 -16.02
CA SER A 38 9.01 6.51 -15.35
C SER A 38 8.85 7.16 -13.98
N ALA A 39 9.39 6.50 -12.96
CA ALA A 39 9.49 6.95 -11.59
C ALA A 39 10.97 7.09 -11.28
N THR A 40 11.59 8.20 -11.70
CA THR A 40 13.02 8.45 -11.50
C THR A 40 13.33 9.59 -10.55
N ASP A 41 12.31 10.30 -10.08
CA ASP A 41 12.48 11.43 -9.17
C ASP A 41 12.59 10.93 -7.71
N GLN A 42 13.79 11.11 -7.15
CA GLN A 42 14.14 10.73 -5.78
C GLN A 42 13.52 11.66 -4.73
N VAL A 43 13.33 12.95 -5.05
CA VAL A 43 12.70 13.90 -4.14
C VAL A 43 11.23 13.54 -4.01
N LEU A 44 10.55 13.31 -5.13
CA LEU A 44 9.18 12.86 -5.16
C LEU A 44 9.00 11.50 -4.45
N ALA A 45 9.97 10.58 -4.58
CA ALA A 45 9.96 9.32 -3.84
C ALA A 45 10.03 9.54 -2.32
N GLY A 46 10.83 10.51 -1.86
CA GLY A 46 10.89 10.93 -0.46
C GLY A 46 9.55 11.48 0.03
N GLU A 47 8.96 12.40 -0.72
CA GLU A 47 7.65 12.98 -0.41
C GLU A 47 6.55 11.91 -0.34
N TRP A 48 6.58 10.94 -1.26
CA TRP A 48 5.66 9.80 -1.21
C TRP A 48 5.87 8.96 0.05
N ARG A 49 7.10 8.70 0.50
CA ARG A 49 7.35 7.95 1.74
C ARG A 49 6.78 8.64 2.97
N ASP A 50 6.91 9.96 3.04
CA ASP A 50 6.35 10.76 4.12
C ASP A 50 4.82 10.80 4.06
N ALA A 51 4.26 10.97 2.86
CA ALA A 51 2.82 10.94 2.62
C ALA A 51 2.22 9.59 3.00
N LEU A 52 2.83 8.47 2.59
CA LEU A 52 2.39 7.12 2.95
C LEU A 52 2.42 6.92 4.46
N SER A 53 3.47 7.39 5.14
CA SER A 53 3.58 7.30 6.61
C SER A 53 2.44 8.07 7.30
N ARG A 54 2.10 9.27 6.81
CA ARG A 54 0.98 10.07 7.33
C ARG A 54 -0.37 9.42 7.07
N ILE A 55 -0.59 8.86 5.87
CA ILE A 55 -1.82 8.16 5.52
C ILE A 55 -2.00 6.91 6.39
N LEU A 56 -0.94 6.12 6.58
CA LEU A 56 -0.96 4.94 7.45
C LEU A 56 -1.24 5.31 8.90
N ALA A 57 -0.61 6.38 9.42
CA ALA A 57 -0.89 6.88 10.77
C ALA A 57 -2.36 7.31 10.92
N TRP A 58 -2.94 7.93 9.89
CA TRP A 58 -4.35 8.32 9.87
C TRP A 58 -5.30 7.11 9.79
N LEU A 59 -4.93 6.07 9.03
CA LEU A 59 -5.71 4.83 8.91
C LEU A 59 -5.55 3.90 10.12
N ALA A 60 -4.48 4.03 10.90
CA ALA A 60 -4.15 3.10 11.99
C ALA A 60 -5.27 2.94 13.04
N PRO A 61 -5.91 4.00 13.56
CA PRO A 61 -7.03 3.86 14.50
C PRO A 61 -8.22 3.12 13.89
N LEU A 62 -8.52 3.38 12.62
CA LEU A 62 -9.61 2.70 11.91
C LEU A 62 -9.31 1.21 11.71
N ALA A 63 -8.09 0.88 11.29
CA ALA A 63 -7.65 -0.50 11.12
C ALA A 63 -7.67 -1.27 12.46
N HIS A 64 -7.20 -0.66 13.54
CA HIS A 64 -7.23 -1.25 14.87
C HIS A 64 -8.67 -1.54 15.33
N ASN A 65 -9.58 -0.60 15.11
CA ASN A 65 -10.99 -0.77 15.42
C ASN A 65 -11.65 -1.86 14.57
N MET A 66 -11.30 -1.98 13.28
CA MET A 66 -11.79 -3.06 12.41
C MET A 66 -11.29 -4.45 12.86
N ILE A 67 -10.02 -4.57 13.27
CA ILE A 67 -9.46 -5.82 13.80
C ILE A 67 -10.18 -6.22 15.11
N LYS A 68 -10.34 -5.25 16.03
CA LYS A 68 -11.06 -5.47 17.28
C LYS A 68 -12.51 -5.91 17.02
N TRP A 69 -13.22 -5.22 16.14
CA TRP A 69 -14.57 -5.57 15.72
C TRP A 69 -14.68 -6.99 15.13
N GLN A 70 -13.75 -7.35 14.23
CA GLN A 70 -13.70 -8.70 13.67
C GLN A 70 -13.44 -9.75 14.75
N SER A 71 -12.50 -9.50 15.66
CA SER A 71 -12.18 -10.45 16.74
C SER A 71 -13.34 -10.66 17.71
N GLU A 72 -14.04 -9.57 18.08
CA GLU A 72 -15.21 -9.61 18.94
C GLU A 72 -16.34 -10.39 18.25
N ARG A 73 -16.55 -10.25 16.94
CA ARG A 73 -17.53 -11.06 16.21
C ARG A 73 -17.13 -12.51 15.97
N SER A 74 -15.86 -12.79 15.72
CA SER A 74 -15.35 -14.17 15.68
C SER A 74 -15.56 -14.88 17.03
N PHE A 75 -15.59 -14.14 18.14
CA PHE A 75 -15.86 -14.70 19.48
C PHE A 75 -17.36 -14.69 19.85
N GLU A 76 -18.11 -13.67 19.45
CA GLU A 76 -19.55 -13.49 19.72
C GLU A 76 -20.46 -14.37 18.84
N HIS A 77 -19.95 -14.92 17.73
CA HIS A 77 -20.60 -16.08 17.09
C HIS A 77 -20.66 -17.31 18.02
N HIS A 78 -19.95 -17.29 19.16
CA HIS A 78 -20.05 -18.31 20.21
C HIS A 78 -20.76 -17.86 21.49
N ASN A 79 -20.96 -16.58 21.81
CA ASN A 79 -21.61 -16.16 23.06
C ASN A 79 -22.28 -14.76 23.00
N LEU A 80 -23.57 -14.73 22.69
CA LEU A 80 -24.63 -13.94 23.35
C LEU A 80 -24.23 -12.58 24.05
N MET A 81 -24.04 -11.50 23.27
CA MET A 81 -24.20 -10.04 23.54
C MET A 81 -24.30 -9.47 24.98
N PRO A 82 -23.77 -8.24 25.20
CA PRO A 82 -24.62 -7.03 25.18
C PRO A 82 -24.10 -5.82 24.34
N LYS A 83 -25.01 -4.87 24.09
CA LYS A 83 -25.16 -4.00 22.89
C LYS A 83 -24.58 -2.56 22.96
N SER A 84 -23.73 -2.17 23.91
CA SER A 84 -23.25 -0.76 23.98
C SER A 84 -22.01 -0.47 23.12
N ASN A 85 -21.02 -1.38 23.14
CA ASN A 85 -19.76 -1.21 22.39
C ASN A 85 -19.96 -1.35 20.87
N ASN A 86 -20.91 -2.20 20.47
CA ASN A 86 -21.30 -2.40 19.08
C ASN A 86 -21.88 -1.15 18.42
N VAL A 87 -22.60 -0.32 19.17
CA VAL A 87 -23.15 0.96 18.66
C VAL A 87 -22.03 1.97 18.42
N PHE A 88 -21.02 2.04 19.30
CA PHE A 88 -19.84 2.89 19.14
C PHE A 88 -18.94 2.46 17.97
N LEU A 89 -18.88 1.16 17.68
CA LEU A 89 -18.07 0.58 16.62
C LEU A 89 -18.76 0.68 15.25
N LEU A 90 -20.09 0.45 15.20
CA LEU A 90 -20.92 0.85 14.06
C LEU A 90 -20.83 2.35 13.82
N GLN A 91 -20.86 3.17 14.88
CA GLN A 91 -20.63 4.61 14.77
C GLN A 91 -19.24 4.90 14.22
N THR A 92 -18.17 4.23 14.62
CA THR A 92 -16.83 4.51 14.08
C THR A 92 -16.74 4.17 12.58
N LEU A 93 -17.36 3.07 12.14
CA LEU A 93 -17.48 2.71 10.71
C LEU A 93 -18.43 3.63 9.93
N TYR A 94 -19.47 4.16 10.58
CA TYR A 94 -20.46 5.07 10.01
C TYR A 94 -19.97 6.54 9.99
N PHE A 95 -19.16 6.95 10.97
CA PHE A 95 -18.55 8.28 11.12
C PHE A 95 -17.17 8.40 10.47
N ALA A 96 -16.44 7.30 10.30
CA ALA A 96 -15.34 7.28 9.35
C ALA A 96 -15.96 7.52 7.98
N ASN A 97 -15.81 8.75 7.48
CA ASN A 97 -16.35 9.13 6.19
C ASN A 97 -15.82 8.12 5.16
N LYS A 98 -16.69 7.22 4.70
CA LYS A 98 -16.35 6.11 3.81
C LYS A 98 -15.59 6.62 2.59
N GLU A 99 -16.01 7.74 2.03
CA GLU A 99 -15.35 8.37 0.89
C GLU A 99 -13.93 8.84 1.24
N LYS A 100 -13.73 9.47 2.41
CA LYS A 100 -12.39 9.86 2.87
C LYS A 100 -11.49 8.65 3.10
N THR A 101 -12.03 7.57 3.68
CA THR A 101 -11.28 6.34 3.90
C THR A 101 -10.89 5.68 2.58
N GLU A 102 -11.83 5.53 1.65
CA GLU A 102 -11.57 4.95 0.33
C GLU A 102 -10.60 5.81 -0.50
N ALA A 103 -10.70 7.15 -0.39
CA ALA A 103 -9.75 8.08 -1.00
C ALA A 103 -8.35 7.92 -0.42
N ALA A 104 -8.21 7.88 0.91
CA ALA A 104 -6.94 7.68 1.59
C ALA A 104 -6.30 6.32 1.22
N ILE A 105 -7.09 5.25 1.15
CA ILE A 105 -6.61 3.93 0.66
C ILE A 105 -6.16 4.03 -0.80
N THR A 106 -6.90 4.74 -1.64
CA THR A 106 -6.54 4.92 -3.06
C THR A 106 -5.22 5.68 -3.19
N GLU A 107 -5.02 6.77 -2.44
CA GLU A 107 -3.76 7.53 -2.41
C GLU A 107 -2.58 6.68 -1.91
N LEU A 108 -2.81 5.88 -0.87
CA LEU A 108 -1.82 4.92 -0.37
C LEU A 108 -1.37 3.96 -1.47
N LEU A 109 -2.31 3.38 -2.22
CA LEU A 109 -2.01 2.42 -3.29
C LEU A 109 -1.30 3.08 -4.47
N VAL A 110 -1.61 4.33 -4.81
CA VAL A 110 -0.90 5.10 -5.84
C VAL A 110 0.54 5.38 -5.42
N GLY A 111 0.76 5.83 -4.18
CA GLY A 111 2.12 6.09 -3.67
C GLY A 111 2.97 4.83 -3.58
N LEU A 112 2.40 3.72 -3.11
CA LEU A 112 3.06 2.41 -3.11
C LEU A 112 3.41 1.96 -4.53
N ASN A 113 2.54 2.20 -5.52
CA ASN A 113 2.84 1.90 -6.91
C ASN A 113 4.03 2.72 -7.43
N TYR A 114 4.10 4.00 -7.07
CA TYR A 114 5.21 4.87 -7.44
C TYR A 114 6.54 4.40 -6.82
N ILE A 115 6.58 4.17 -5.51
CA ILE A 115 7.81 3.73 -4.82
C ILE A 115 8.31 2.41 -5.37
N TRP A 116 7.43 1.44 -5.58
CA TRP A 116 7.83 0.14 -6.14
C TRP A 116 8.44 0.28 -7.54
N ARG A 117 7.88 1.16 -8.38
CA ARG A 117 8.46 1.46 -9.69
C ARG A 117 9.80 2.17 -9.56
N PHE A 118 9.89 3.17 -8.68
CA PHE A 118 11.11 3.94 -8.43
C PHE A 118 12.27 3.03 -8.00
N GLU A 119 12.05 2.18 -7.01
CA GLU A 119 13.06 1.22 -6.54
C GLU A 119 13.50 0.27 -7.67
N ARG A 120 12.56 -0.20 -8.49
CA ARG A 120 12.88 -1.07 -9.64
C ARG A 120 13.73 -0.35 -10.68
N GLU A 121 13.41 0.90 -10.99
CA GLU A 121 14.09 1.70 -12.01
C GLU A 121 15.50 2.12 -11.52
N MET A 122 15.64 2.49 -10.24
CA MET A 122 16.94 2.75 -9.61
C MET A 122 17.83 1.50 -9.56
N ASN A 123 17.27 0.34 -9.18
CA ASN A 123 18.01 -0.92 -9.20
C ASN A 123 18.46 -1.30 -10.62
N ALA A 124 17.59 -1.12 -11.62
CA ALA A 124 17.97 -1.33 -13.01
C ALA A 124 19.14 -0.42 -13.44
N LYS A 125 19.06 0.88 -13.13
CA LYS A 125 20.14 1.84 -13.42
C LYS A 125 21.46 1.45 -12.75
N ALA A 126 21.43 1.07 -11.48
CA ALA A 126 22.62 0.62 -10.75
C ALA A 126 23.25 -0.64 -11.38
N LEU A 127 22.44 -1.60 -11.82
CA LEU A 127 22.92 -2.78 -12.55
C LEU A 127 23.57 -2.42 -13.89
N PHE A 128 22.98 -1.48 -14.64
CA PHE A 128 23.56 -0.98 -15.90
C PHE A 128 24.89 -0.24 -15.69
N GLU A 129 24.99 0.61 -14.67
CA GLU A 129 26.23 1.32 -14.33
C GLU A 129 27.35 0.35 -13.90
N CYS A 130 27.02 -0.68 -13.12
CA CYS A 130 27.98 -1.71 -12.71
C CYS A 130 28.50 -2.50 -13.92
N SER A 131 27.63 -2.84 -14.87
CA SER A 131 27.99 -3.51 -16.12
C SER A 131 28.92 -2.64 -16.98
N ASN A 132 28.58 -1.36 -17.17
CA ASN A 132 29.39 -0.42 -17.95
C ASN A 132 30.78 -0.19 -17.34
N ASN A 133 30.87 -0.10 -16.01
CA ASN A 133 32.15 0.01 -15.31
C ASN A 133 33.02 -1.24 -15.44
N PHE A 134 32.41 -2.43 -15.48
CA PHE A 134 33.11 -3.70 -15.72
C PHE A 134 33.69 -3.78 -17.14
N PHE A 135 32.92 -3.38 -18.16
CA PHE A 135 33.39 -3.36 -19.55
C PHE A 135 34.45 -2.28 -19.80
N SER A 136 34.35 -1.13 -19.14
CA SER A 136 35.36 -0.07 -19.24
C SER A 136 36.71 -0.51 -18.66
N LYS A 137 36.72 -1.19 -17.50
CA LYS A 137 37.96 -1.72 -16.89
C LYS A 137 38.69 -2.76 -17.75
N LYS A 138 37.95 -3.59 -18.52
CA LYS A 138 38.57 -4.56 -19.45
C LYS A 138 39.27 -3.92 -20.64
N LYS A 139 38.91 -2.68 -21.04
CA LYS A 139 39.53 -1.97 -22.17
C LYS A 139 40.88 -1.33 -21.85
N PHE A 140 41.24 -1.18 -20.57
CA PHE A 140 42.51 -0.57 -20.14
C PHE A 140 43.59 -1.60 -19.73
N GLN A 141 43.40 -2.88 -20.04
CA GLN A 141 44.33 -3.98 -19.70
C GLN A 141 44.89 -4.74 -20.93
N THR A 142 44.77 -4.17 -22.13
CA THR A 142 45.43 -4.63 -23.37
C THR A 142 46.17 -3.48 -23.99
#